data_AF-A0A383AM12-F1
#
_entry.id   AF-A0A383AM12-F1
#
_cell.length_a   1.000
_cell.length_b   1.000
_cell.length_c   1.000
_cell.angle_alpha   90.00
_cell.angle_beta   90.00
_cell.angle_gamma   90.00
#
_symmetry.space_group_name_H-M   'P 1'
#
loop_
_entity.id
_entity.type
_entity.pdbx_description
1 polymer ?
#
loop_
_entity_poly.entity_id
_entity_poly.type
_entity_poly.pdbx_seq_one_letter_code
_entity_poly.pdbx_strand_id
1 'polypeptide(L)'
;TLGTTDDAQRFDTYTGGPDSKQFILHYNFPNYSVGETGRIMGPGRREVGHGALAERSLLPMLPMDDNYPYAVRLIAEILESNGSSSMASVCGGSLALMNAGVELKGACAGISIGICTKLDENDKIEEYRILTDIMGWEDAFCDMDCKIAGSKEGITGFQLDLKLKGLPMNIMEEAIEAARVARHAIIDTMNETISEPGEMSPYAPRITQLKVDPDKIGMIIGPGGKNIKRIVEESGCEINIEDDGTVNVYS
;
A
#
# COMPACT_ATOMS: atom_id res chain seq x y z
N THR A 1 10.67 -2.02 3.86
CA THR A 1 12.09 -1.76 3.54
C THR A 1 12.20 -0.45 2.82
N LEU A 2 13.20 0.35 3.17
CA LEU A 2 13.52 1.62 2.51
C LEU A 2 14.82 1.44 1.72
N GLY A 3 14.82 1.92 0.49
CA GLY A 3 15.97 1.92 -0.43
C GLY A 3 16.18 3.29 -1.04
N THR A 4 17.22 3.43 -1.85
CA THR A 4 17.47 4.66 -2.61
C THR A 4 16.50 4.75 -3.79
N THR A 5 16.46 5.88 -4.48
CA THR A 5 15.64 6.05 -5.69
C THR A 5 16.02 5.08 -6.82
N ASP A 6 17.23 4.52 -6.81
CA ASP A 6 17.67 3.52 -7.78
C ASP A 6 17.01 2.16 -7.59
N ASP A 7 16.51 1.87 -6.38
CA ASP A 7 15.73 0.67 -6.07
C ASP A 7 14.26 0.77 -6.56
N ALA A 8 13.87 1.89 -7.17
CA ALA A 8 12.56 2.05 -7.77
C ALA A 8 12.38 1.08 -8.96
N GLN A 9 11.18 0.50 -9.08
CA GLN A 9 10.88 -0.45 -10.14
C GLN A 9 10.60 0.30 -11.44
N ARG A 10 11.39 0.04 -12.49
CA ARG A 10 11.12 0.55 -13.84
C ARG A 10 10.17 -0.37 -14.60
N PHE A 11 9.33 0.22 -15.44
CA PHE A 11 8.36 -0.47 -16.29
C PHE A 11 8.60 -0.15 -17.76
N ASP A 12 8.57 -1.19 -18.59
CA ASP A 12 8.50 -1.07 -20.04
C ASP A 12 7.01 -1.08 -20.45
N THR A 13 6.37 0.09 -20.36
CA THR A 13 4.92 0.22 -20.61
C THR A 13 4.64 0.55 -22.08
N TYR A 14 3.70 -0.18 -22.68
CA TYR A 14 3.36 -0.01 -24.09
C TYR A 14 2.50 1.25 -24.37
N THR A 15 1.67 1.66 -23.41
CA THR A 15 0.62 2.67 -23.62
C THR A 15 0.99 4.09 -23.17
N GLY A 16 2.22 4.30 -22.72
CA GLY A 16 2.58 5.48 -21.93
C GLY A 16 1.99 5.43 -20.52
N GLY A 17 2.64 6.12 -19.59
CA GLY A 17 2.36 6.08 -18.15
C GLY A 17 3.65 6.29 -17.35
N PRO A 18 3.60 6.20 -16.01
CA PRO A 18 4.80 6.21 -15.19
C PRO A 18 5.73 5.07 -15.63
N ASP A 19 6.97 5.43 -15.97
CA ASP A 19 8.03 4.49 -16.34
C ASP A 19 8.72 3.87 -15.12
N SER A 20 8.35 4.34 -13.93
CA SER A 20 8.96 3.99 -12.66
C SER A 20 7.94 4.02 -11.53
N LYS A 21 8.25 3.27 -10.46
CA LYS A 21 7.43 3.14 -9.27
C LYS A 21 8.29 2.98 -8.03
N GLN A 22 8.18 3.97 -7.15
CA GLN A 22 8.93 4.04 -5.89
C GLN A 22 8.29 3.20 -4.78
N PHE A 23 6.95 3.15 -4.69
CA PHE A 23 6.26 2.31 -3.72
C PHE A 23 5.84 0.99 -4.32
N ILE A 24 6.32 -0.13 -3.77
CA ILE A 24 6.06 -1.48 -4.26
C ILE A 24 5.50 -2.31 -3.12
N LEU A 25 4.33 -2.92 -3.33
CA LEU A 25 3.78 -3.90 -2.40
C LEU A 25 3.74 -5.29 -3.02
N HIS A 26 4.47 -6.23 -2.42
CA HIS A 26 4.39 -7.64 -2.74
C HIS A 26 3.53 -8.35 -1.71
N TYR A 27 2.54 -9.09 -2.17
CA TYR A 27 1.66 -9.89 -1.33
C TYR A 27 1.95 -11.36 -1.63
N ASN A 28 2.17 -12.16 -0.59
CA ASN A 28 2.48 -13.57 -0.68
C ASN A 28 1.46 -14.38 0.13
N PHE A 29 0.89 -15.39 -0.51
CA PHE A 29 -0.13 -16.27 0.07
C PHE A 29 0.34 -17.73 0.07
N PRO A 30 1.20 -18.11 1.03
CA PRO A 30 1.73 -19.46 1.09
C PRO A 30 0.66 -20.48 1.49
N ASN A 31 0.79 -21.73 1.01
CA ASN A 31 -0.19 -22.80 1.24
C ASN A 31 -0.44 -23.10 2.73
N TYR A 32 0.59 -22.91 3.58
CA TYR A 32 0.45 -23.15 5.01
C TYR A 32 -0.52 -22.17 5.69
N SER A 33 -0.79 -21.01 5.07
CA SER A 33 -1.71 -20.00 5.62
C SER A 33 -3.17 -20.47 5.72
N VAL A 34 -3.52 -21.50 4.95
CA VAL A 34 -4.83 -22.16 4.97
C VAL A 34 -4.72 -23.61 5.48
N GLY A 35 -3.57 -23.98 6.07
CA GLY A 35 -3.32 -25.33 6.55
C GLY A 35 -3.07 -26.38 5.47
N GLU A 36 -2.78 -25.95 4.23
CA GLU A 36 -2.54 -26.84 3.10
C GLU A 36 -1.05 -27.03 2.80
N THR A 37 -0.75 -28.09 2.05
CA THR A 37 0.59 -28.32 1.50
C THR A 37 0.56 -28.15 -0.02
N GLY A 38 1.65 -27.68 -0.60
CA GLY A 38 1.71 -27.49 -2.05
C GLY A 38 3.07 -26.97 -2.50
N ARG A 39 3.30 -27.00 -3.81
CA ARG A 39 4.53 -26.47 -4.39
C ARG A 39 4.54 -24.95 -4.25
N ILE A 40 5.65 -24.42 -3.74
CA ILE A 40 5.89 -22.98 -3.73
C ILE A 40 6.45 -22.61 -5.10
N MET A 41 5.68 -21.84 -5.86
CA MET A 41 6.06 -21.27 -7.15
C MET A 41 6.08 -19.74 -7.04
N GLY A 42 6.37 -19.04 -8.15
CA GLY A 42 6.19 -17.58 -8.20
C GLY A 42 4.74 -17.14 -7.94
N PRO A 43 4.51 -15.85 -7.68
CA PRO A 43 3.19 -15.35 -7.30
C PRO A 43 2.16 -15.58 -8.42
N GLY A 44 1.00 -16.09 -8.04
CA GLY A 44 -0.14 -16.24 -8.94
C GLY A 44 -0.87 -14.93 -9.20
N ARG A 45 -1.94 -15.02 -10.02
CA ARG A 45 -2.77 -13.85 -10.37
C ARG A 45 -3.47 -13.25 -9.16
N ARG A 46 -3.93 -14.10 -8.23
CA ARG A 46 -4.63 -13.65 -7.02
C ARG A 46 -3.68 -12.86 -6.12
N GLU A 47 -2.46 -13.36 -5.91
CA GLU A 47 -1.46 -12.68 -5.09
C GLU A 47 -1.10 -11.31 -5.66
N VAL A 48 -0.89 -11.23 -6.98
CA VAL A 48 -0.63 -9.96 -7.67
C VAL A 48 -1.82 -9.01 -7.57
N GLY A 49 -3.05 -9.51 -7.75
CA GLY A 49 -4.26 -8.70 -7.64
C GLY A 49 -4.50 -8.15 -6.23
N HIS A 50 -4.31 -8.98 -5.20
CA HIS A 50 -4.41 -8.56 -3.80
C HIS A 50 -3.31 -7.57 -3.41
N GLY A 51 -2.08 -7.81 -3.88
CA GLY A 51 -0.97 -6.88 -3.72
C GLY A 51 -1.29 -5.52 -4.33
N ALA A 52 -1.78 -5.49 -5.57
CA ALA A 52 -2.17 -4.25 -6.23
C ALA A 52 -3.32 -3.52 -5.52
N LEU A 53 -4.31 -4.24 -4.98
CA LEU A 53 -5.39 -3.63 -4.18
C LEU A 53 -4.84 -2.95 -2.92
N ALA A 54 -4.03 -3.69 -2.15
CA ALA A 54 -3.45 -3.16 -0.92
C ALA A 54 -2.52 -1.97 -1.20
N GLU A 55 -1.72 -2.06 -2.26
CA GLU A 55 -0.82 -0.99 -2.69
C GLU A 55 -1.57 0.28 -3.05
N ARG A 56 -2.60 0.17 -3.91
CA ARG A 56 -3.43 1.31 -4.32
C ARG A 56 -4.16 1.95 -3.14
N SER A 57 -4.46 1.15 -2.10
CA SER A 57 -5.12 1.62 -0.89
C SER A 57 -4.16 2.38 0.03
N LEU A 58 -2.89 1.99 0.09
CA LEU A 58 -1.88 2.65 0.92
C LEU A 58 -1.22 3.84 0.21
N LEU A 59 -1.01 3.78 -1.11
CA LEU A 59 -0.29 4.81 -1.88
C LEU A 59 -0.76 6.25 -1.58
N PRO A 60 -2.08 6.57 -1.53
CA PRO A 60 -2.55 7.92 -1.24
C PRO A 60 -2.17 8.44 0.16
N MET A 61 -1.81 7.53 1.07
CA MET A 61 -1.44 7.83 2.45
C MET A 61 0.04 8.13 2.60
N LEU A 62 0.89 7.67 1.68
CA LEU A 62 2.32 7.94 1.70
C LEU A 62 2.61 9.38 1.23
N PRO A 63 3.69 10.01 1.70
CA PRO A 63 4.16 11.32 1.26
C PRO A 63 4.97 11.22 -0.04
N MET A 64 4.45 10.46 -1.01
CA MET A 64 5.09 10.20 -2.31
C MET A 64 4.85 11.39 -3.25
N ASP A 65 5.57 12.49 -3.00
CA ASP A 65 5.72 13.59 -3.94
C ASP A 65 6.95 13.40 -4.83
N ASP A 66 7.14 14.29 -5.82
CA ASP A 66 8.25 14.22 -6.77
C ASP A 66 9.64 14.24 -6.10
N ASN A 67 9.73 14.70 -4.85
CA ASN A 67 10.98 14.83 -4.11
C ASN A 67 11.16 13.76 -3.03
N TYR A 68 10.22 12.81 -2.89
CA TYR A 68 10.31 11.80 -1.86
C TYR A 68 11.57 10.93 -2.06
N PRO A 69 12.50 10.92 -1.09
CA PRO A 69 13.85 10.45 -1.35
C PRO A 69 14.00 8.92 -1.32
N TYR A 70 12.97 8.18 -0.89
CA TYR A 70 13.06 6.74 -0.67
C TYR A 70 12.24 5.94 -1.68
N ALA A 71 12.83 4.84 -2.17
CA ALA A 71 12.03 3.72 -2.66
C ALA A 71 11.52 2.91 -1.46
N VAL A 72 10.26 2.50 -1.49
CA VAL A 72 9.60 1.82 -0.38
C VAL A 72 9.08 0.47 -0.87
N ARG A 73 9.60 -0.60 -0.30
CA ARG A 73 9.12 -1.96 -0.55
C ARG A 73 8.43 -2.54 0.67
N LEU A 74 7.18 -2.92 0.51
CA LEU A 74 6.36 -3.60 1.50
C LEU A 74 6.15 -5.05 1.06
N ILE A 75 6.35 -6.00 1.97
CA ILE A 75 6.04 -7.41 1.73
C ILE A 75 5.02 -7.84 2.77
N ALA A 76 3.83 -8.22 2.31
CA ALA A 76 2.79 -8.80 3.13
C ALA A 76 2.85 -10.32 3.00
N GLU A 77 3.36 -10.99 4.02
CA GLU A 77 3.38 -12.45 4.13
C GLU A 77 2.16 -12.91 4.94
N ILE A 78 1.25 -13.64 4.30
CA ILE A 78 0.06 -14.13 4.97
C ILE A 78 0.39 -15.42 5.71
N LEU A 79 0.31 -15.39 7.03
CA LEU A 79 0.61 -16.56 7.87
C LEU A 79 -0.62 -17.40 8.19
N GLU A 80 -1.80 -16.77 8.21
CA GLU A 80 -3.10 -17.39 8.44
C GLU A 80 -4.15 -16.65 7.61
N SER A 81 -5.17 -17.35 7.11
CA SER A 81 -6.25 -16.73 6.35
C SER A 81 -7.57 -17.46 6.53
N ASN A 82 -8.51 -16.80 7.21
CA ASN A 82 -9.93 -17.20 7.25
C ASN A 82 -10.86 -16.06 6.81
N GLY A 83 -10.34 -15.03 6.16
CA GLY A 83 -11.10 -13.85 5.71
C GLY A 83 -10.26 -13.02 4.73
N SER A 84 -10.52 -11.71 4.66
CA SER A 84 -9.80 -10.85 3.71
C SER A 84 -8.38 -10.51 4.16
N SER A 85 -7.45 -11.42 3.85
CA SER A 85 -6.01 -11.20 4.04
C SER A 85 -5.46 -10.02 3.22
N SER A 86 -6.16 -9.61 2.16
CA SER A 86 -5.84 -8.38 1.43
C SER A 86 -6.08 -7.11 2.27
N MET A 87 -7.15 -7.08 3.07
CA MET A 87 -7.43 -5.97 4.00
C MET A 87 -6.49 -6.02 5.21
N ALA A 88 -6.16 -7.22 5.69
CA ALA A 88 -5.12 -7.41 6.71
C ALA A 88 -3.76 -6.86 6.23
N SER A 89 -3.46 -6.99 4.93
CA SER A 89 -2.23 -6.44 4.33
C SER A 89 -2.21 -4.91 4.30
N VAL A 90 -3.37 -4.26 4.14
CA VAL A 90 -3.50 -2.80 4.28
C VAL A 90 -3.23 -2.39 5.73
N CYS A 91 -3.92 -3.02 6.69
CA CYS A 91 -3.77 -2.68 8.12
C CYS A 91 -2.34 -2.91 8.60
N GLY A 92 -1.80 -4.11 8.38
CA GLY A 92 -0.42 -4.46 8.74
C GLY A 92 0.60 -3.63 7.97
N GLY A 93 0.32 -3.31 6.70
CA GLY A 93 1.18 -2.45 5.90
C GLY A 93 1.24 -1.01 6.43
N SER A 94 0.10 -0.45 6.84
CA SER A 94 0.04 0.87 7.48
C SER A 94 0.89 0.91 8.75
N LEU A 95 0.76 -0.10 9.62
CA LEU A 95 1.56 -0.19 10.86
C LEU A 95 3.05 -0.36 10.55
N ALA A 96 3.39 -1.24 9.60
CA ALA A 96 4.78 -1.50 9.23
C ALA A 96 5.48 -0.27 8.66
N LEU A 97 4.77 0.53 7.85
CA LEU A 97 5.27 1.78 7.30
C LEU A 97 5.48 2.83 8.40
N MET A 98 4.52 3.02 9.31
CA MET A 98 4.68 3.94 10.45
C MET A 98 5.84 3.50 11.34
N ASN A 99 5.96 2.20 11.65
CA ASN A 99 7.06 1.65 12.42
C ASN A 99 8.43 1.82 11.72
N ALA A 100 8.45 1.84 10.39
CA ALA A 100 9.67 2.11 9.61
C ALA A 100 10.04 3.59 9.55
N GLY A 101 9.24 4.47 10.15
CA GLY A 101 9.41 5.93 10.15
C GLY A 101 8.99 6.60 8.85
N VAL A 102 8.07 5.99 8.10
CA VAL A 102 7.42 6.64 6.95
C VAL A 102 6.31 7.55 7.46
N GLU A 103 6.37 8.82 7.07
CA GLU A 103 5.41 9.87 7.46
C GLU A 103 4.07 9.72 6.71
N LEU A 104 3.29 8.71 7.07
CA LEU A 104 1.93 8.55 6.57
C LEU A 104 1.02 9.69 7.04
N LYS A 105 0.04 10.07 6.21
CA LYS A 105 -1.02 11.05 6.56
C LYS A 105 -1.91 10.61 7.73
N GLY A 106 -1.78 9.36 8.17
CA GLY A 106 -2.55 8.73 9.25
C GLY A 106 -2.69 7.23 9.03
N ALA A 107 -3.25 6.53 10.00
CA ALA A 107 -3.53 5.09 9.89
C ALA A 107 -4.55 4.80 8.78
N CYS A 108 -4.27 3.75 8.00
CA CYS A 108 -5.14 3.26 6.94
C CYS A 108 -5.51 1.80 7.23
N ALA A 109 -6.81 1.52 7.30
CA ALA A 109 -7.33 0.18 7.54
C ALA A 109 -8.18 -0.30 6.37
N GLY A 110 -8.32 -1.61 6.25
CA GLY A 110 -9.23 -2.27 5.31
C GLY A 110 -10.27 -3.12 6.02
N ILE A 111 -11.44 -3.28 5.41
CA ILE A 111 -12.49 -4.18 5.86
C ILE A 111 -13.19 -4.83 4.65
N SER A 112 -13.68 -6.06 4.83
CA SER A 112 -14.53 -6.76 3.86
C SER A 112 -15.98 -6.84 4.35
N ILE A 113 -16.91 -6.46 3.48
CA ILE A 113 -18.36 -6.52 3.69
C ILE A 113 -18.97 -7.48 2.68
N GLY A 114 -19.78 -8.42 3.16
CA GLY A 114 -20.58 -9.31 2.33
C GLY A 114 -22.05 -8.94 2.35
N ILE A 115 -22.76 -9.29 1.29
CA ILE A 115 -24.23 -9.29 1.30
C ILE A 115 -24.74 -10.65 0.88
N CYS A 116 -25.61 -11.24 1.69
CA CYS A 116 -26.43 -12.39 1.31
C CYS A 116 -27.83 -11.91 0.97
N THR A 117 -28.37 -12.36 -0.15
CA THR A 117 -29.70 -12.01 -0.62
C THR A 117 -30.57 -13.25 -0.78
N LYS A 118 -31.88 -13.04 -0.63
CA LYS A 118 -32.92 -13.99 -1.05
C LYS A 118 -33.65 -13.33 -2.21
N LEU A 119 -33.66 -14.00 -3.36
CA LEU A 119 -34.32 -13.50 -4.56
C LEU A 119 -35.75 -14.06 -4.66
N ASP A 120 -36.67 -13.26 -5.18
CA ASP A 120 -38.01 -13.69 -5.55
C ASP A 120 -38.00 -14.45 -6.90
N GLU A 121 -39.18 -14.90 -7.34
CA GLU A 121 -39.34 -15.62 -8.63
C GLU A 121 -38.96 -14.77 -9.87
N ASN A 122 -38.76 -13.45 -9.71
CA ASN A 122 -38.40 -12.51 -10.77
C ASN A 122 -36.96 -11.98 -10.63
N ASP A 123 -36.08 -12.69 -9.91
CA ASP A 123 -34.69 -12.29 -9.60
C ASP A 123 -34.56 -10.95 -8.85
N LYS A 124 -35.59 -10.51 -8.10
CA LYS A 124 -35.52 -9.30 -7.27
C LYS A 124 -35.21 -9.64 -5.83
N ILE A 125 -34.46 -8.76 -5.17
CA ILE A 125 -34.10 -8.92 -3.75
C ILE A 125 -35.36 -8.80 -2.89
N GLU A 126 -35.77 -9.91 -2.28
CA GLU A 126 -36.87 -9.99 -1.31
C GLU A 126 -36.35 -9.70 0.11
N GLU A 127 -35.21 -10.31 0.47
CA GLU A 127 -34.55 -10.12 1.76
C GLU A 127 -33.03 -10.04 1.56
N TYR A 128 -32.34 -9.31 2.44
CA TYR A 128 -30.88 -9.27 2.47
C TYR A 128 -30.31 -9.18 3.89
N ARG A 129 -29.04 -9.57 4.03
CA ARG A 129 -28.23 -9.40 5.23
C ARG A 129 -26.85 -8.89 4.86
N ILE A 130 -26.41 -7.85 5.56
CA ILE A 130 -25.05 -7.31 5.47
C ILE A 130 -24.20 -8.01 6.53
N LEU A 131 -23.06 -8.54 6.12
CA LEU A 131 -22.08 -9.19 6.98
C LEU A 131 -20.82 -8.34 7.02
N THR A 132 -20.33 -8.07 8.22
CA THR A 132 -19.12 -7.27 8.46
C THR A 132 -17.97 -8.18 8.83
N ASP A 133 -16.80 -7.94 8.23
CA ASP A 133 -15.59 -8.76 8.41
C ASP A 133 -15.80 -10.22 8.00
N ILE A 134 -16.24 -10.40 6.75
CA ILE A 134 -16.61 -11.73 6.25
C ILE A 134 -15.48 -12.75 6.31
N MET A 135 -15.84 -13.95 6.74
CA MET A 135 -14.98 -15.13 6.68
C MET A 135 -14.93 -15.70 5.27
N GLY A 136 -13.94 -16.54 4.98
CA GLY A 136 -13.78 -17.18 3.67
C GLY A 136 -14.99 -18.04 3.27
N TRP A 137 -15.66 -18.66 4.25
CA TRP A 137 -16.91 -19.38 4.00
C TRP A 137 -18.07 -18.44 3.66
N GLU A 138 -18.17 -17.29 4.32
CA GLU A 138 -19.21 -16.30 4.04
C GLU A 138 -19.04 -15.70 2.66
N ASP A 139 -17.82 -15.32 2.26
CA ASP A 139 -17.49 -14.84 0.90
C ASP A 139 -17.96 -15.80 -0.21
N ALA A 140 -17.73 -17.11 -0.02
CA ALA A 140 -18.14 -18.13 -0.97
C ALA A 140 -19.66 -18.12 -1.23
N PHE A 141 -20.46 -17.89 -0.19
CA PHE A 141 -21.93 -17.92 -0.24
C PHE A 141 -22.59 -16.55 -0.38
N CYS A 142 -21.91 -15.45 -0.09
CA CYS A 142 -22.42 -14.11 -0.30
C CYS A 142 -22.59 -13.82 -1.79
N ASP A 143 -23.59 -13.01 -2.10
CA ASP A 143 -23.90 -12.53 -3.44
C ASP A 143 -23.09 -11.29 -3.84
N MET A 144 -22.43 -10.67 -2.85
CA MET A 144 -21.51 -9.55 -3.01
C MET A 144 -20.34 -9.69 -2.04
N ASP A 145 -19.12 -9.41 -2.52
CA ASP A 145 -17.91 -9.16 -1.73
C ASP A 145 -17.42 -7.73 -2.01
N CYS A 146 -17.39 -6.89 -0.98
CA CYS A 146 -16.93 -5.52 -1.08
C CYS A 146 -15.78 -5.28 -0.11
N LYS A 147 -14.61 -4.93 -0.65
CA LYS A 147 -13.40 -4.61 0.10
C LYS A 147 -13.19 -3.10 0.07
N ILE A 148 -13.18 -2.49 1.24
CA ILE A 148 -13.06 -1.05 1.39
C ILE A 148 -11.89 -0.74 2.32
N ALA A 149 -10.96 0.08 1.84
CA ALA A 149 -9.82 0.56 2.59
C ALA A 149 -9.79 2.09 2.64
N GLY A 150 -9.22 2.64 3.71
CA GLY A 150 -9.13 4.08 3.89
C GLY A 150 -8.74 4.51 5.29
N SER A 151 -8.65 5.82 5.47
CA SER A 151 -8.48 6.47 6.77
C SER A 151 -9.84 6.87 7.35
N LYS A 152 -9.81 7.60 8.47
CA LYS A 152 -11.01 8.25 9.04
C LYS A 152 -11.54 9.39 8.17
N GLU A 153 -10.70 9.97 7.33
CA GLU A 153 -11.05 11.11 6.47
C GLU A 153 -11.66 10.68 5.14
N GLY A 154 -11.46 9.43 4.71
CA GLY A 154 -11.99 8.97 3.44
C GLY A 154 -11.55 7.58 3.01
N ILE A 155 -12.11 7.13 1.89
CA ILE A 155 -11.80 5.85 1.25
C ILE A 155 -10.62 6.06 0.30
N THR A 156 -9.62 5.18 0.38
CA THR A 156 -8.45 5.16 -0.52
C THR A 156 -8.47 3.96 -1.46
N GLY A 157 -9.13 2.88 -1.07
CA GLY A 157 -9.29 1.67 -1.88
C GLY A 157 -10.72 1.16 -1.84
N PHE A 158 -11.24 0.77 -3.01
CA PHE A 158 -12.56 0.19 -3.14
C PHE A 158 -12.53 -0.89 -4.22
N GLN A 159 -12.92 -2.11 -3.87
CA GLN A 159 -13.10 -3.22 -4.80
C GLN A 159 -14.45 -3.87 -4.50
N LEU A 160 -15.24 -4.08 -5.55
CA LEU A 160 -16.55 -4.71 -5.47
C LEU A 160 -16.59 -5.87 -6.46
N ASP A 161 -16.86 -7.07 -5.95
CA ASP A 161 -17.24 -8.23 -6.75
C ASP A 161 -18.72 -8.53 -6.50
N LEU A 162 -19.50 -8.57 -7.57
CA LEU A 162 -20.94 -8.73 -7.51
C LEU A 162 -21.36 -9.94 -8.33
N LYS A 163 -21.97 -10.93 -7.67
CA LYS A 163 -22.53 -12.13 -8.31
C LYS A 163 -23.96 -11.87 -8.82
N LEU A 164 -24.64 -10.83 -8.31
CA LEU A 164 -25.96 -10.39 -8.76
C LEU A 164 -25.90 -9.55 -10.04
N LYS A 165 -27.03 -9.45 -10.74
CA LYS A 165 -27.19 -8.53 -11.89
C LYS A 165 -27.07 -7.05 -11.49
N GLY A 166 -27.34 -6.73 -10.23
CA GLY A 166 -27.26 -5.37 -9.68
C GLY A 166 -27.71 -5.31 -8.23
N LEU A 167 -27.38 -4.20 -7.57
CA LEU A 167 -27.81 -3.88 -6.21
C LEU A 167 -28.53 -2.53 -6.19
N PRO A 168 -29.67 -2.42 -5.49
CA PRO A 168 -30.28 -1.12 -5.17
C PRO A 168 -29.30 -0.19 -4.45
N MET A 169 -29.34 1.10 -4.78
CA MET A 169 -28.41 2.09 -4.23
C MET A 169 -28.48 2.21 -2.71
N ASN A 170 -29.68 2.10 -2.13
CA ASN A 170 -29.88 2.17 -0.67
C ASN A 170 -29.15 1.04 0.06
N ILE A 171 -29.13 -0.18 -0.51
CA ILE A 171 -28.41 -1.31 0.08
C ILE A 171 -26.89 -1.07 0.03
N MET A 172 -26.40 -0.46 -1.05
CA MET A 172 -24.99 -0.10 -1.17
C MET A 172 -24.59 0.99 -0.16
N GLU A 173 -25.44 2.00 0.06
CA GLU A 173 -25.22 3.03 1.08
C GLU A 173 -25.13 2.43 2.49
N GLU A 174 -26.04 1.51 2.84
CA GLU A 174 -26.01 0.78 4.12
C GLU A 174 -24.72 -0.04 4.28
N ALA A 175 -24.28 -0.73 3.22
CA ALA A 175 -23.05 -1.53 3.24
C ALA A 175 -21.79 -0.66 3.41
N ILE A 176 -21.75 0.51 2.74
CA ILE A 176 -20.63 1.46 2.88
C ILE A 176 -20.60 2.06 4.28
N GLU A 177 -21.75 2.36 4.88
CA GLU A 177 -21.82 2.87 6.26
C GLU A 177 -21.36 1.80 7.27
N ALA A 178 -21.79 0.55 7.10
CA ALA A 178 -21.30 -0.58 7.91
C ALA A 178 -19.77 -0.73 7.80
N ALA A 179 -19.23 -0.63 6.58
CA ALA A 179 -17.79 -0.64 6.35
C ALA A 179 -17.08 0.53 7.05
N ARG A 180 -17.66 1.74 7.00
CA ARG A 180 -17.08 2.94 7.63
C ARG A 180 -16.97 2.76 9.14
N VAL A 181 -18.04 2.31 9.79
CA VAL A 181 -18.07 2.08 11.25
C VAL A 181 -17.05 1.02 11.65
N ALA A 182 -17.01 -0.11 10.95
CA ALA A 182 -16.07 -1.20 11.24
C ALA A 182 -14.61 -0.79 10.98
N ARG A 183 -14.35 -0.11 9.86
CA ARG A 183 -13.01 0.40 9.54
C ARG A 183 -12.52 1.39 10.60
N HIS A 184 -13.37 2.27 11.10
CA HIS A 184 -12.99 3.21 12.16
C HIS A 184 -12.61 2.49 13.45
N ALA A 185 -13.37 1.45 13.83
CA ALA A 185 -13.02 0.62 15.00
C ALA A 185 -11.65 -0.07 14.84
N ILE A 186 -11.36 -0.60 13.65
CA ILE A 186 -10.04 -1.18 13.34
C ILE A 186 -8.93 -0.13 13.45
N ILE A 187 -9.15 1.07 12.91
CA ILE A 187 -8.18 2.18 13.02
C ILE A 187 -7.94 2.55 14.49
N ASP A 188 -9.00 2.60 15.31
CA ASP A 188 -8.87 2.89 16.74
C ASP A 188 -7.99 1.85 17.44
N THR A 189 -8.23 0.55 17.20
CA THR A 189 -7.39 -0.53 17.73
C THR A 189 -5.96 -0.48 17.21
N MET A 190 -5.74 -0.15 15.93
CA MET A 190 -4.39 0.01 15.37
C MET A 190 -3.63 1.15 16.07
N ASN A 191 -4.31 2.28 16.32
CA ASN A 191 -3.72 3.44 16.96
C ASN A 191 -3.37 3.22 18.44
N GLU A 192 -4.01 2.26 19.12
CA GLU A 192 -3.58 1.83 20.46
C GLU A 192 -2.17 1.24 20.45
N THR A 193 -1.71 0.73 19.30
CA THR A 193 -0.36 0.17 19.14
C THR A 193 0.62 1.18 18.53
N ILE A 194 0.28 1.75 17.37
CA ILE A 194 1.09 2.76 16.67
C ILE A 194 0.16 3.83 16.12
N SER A 195 0.16 5.01 16.75
CA SER A 195 -0.65 6.15 16.33
C SER A 195 0.09 7.15 15.44
N GLU A 196 1.43 7.14 15.48
CA GLU A 196 2.30 8.11 14.80
C GLU A 196 3.53 7.37 14.23
N PRO A 197 4.15 7.90 13.15
CA PRO A 197 5.40 7.38 12.63
C PRO A 197 6.51 7.34 13.69
N GLY A 198 7.23 6.23 13.77
CA GLY A 198 8.38 6.06 14.66
C GLY A 198 9.67 6.63 14.08
N GLU A 199 10.77 6.49 14.82
CA GLU A 199 12.08 6.78 14.27
C GLU A 199 12.48 5.72 13.23
N MET A 200 12.95 6.17 12.07
CA MET A 200 13.43 5.26 11.05
C MET A 200 14.69 4.49 11.54
N SER A 201 14.79 3.22 11.16
CA SER A 201 15.84 2.28 11.59
C SER A 201 17.26 2.84 11.42
N PRO A 202 18.19 2.56 12.35
CA PRO A 202 19.60 2.94 12.19
C PRO A 202 20.31 2.22 11.02
N TYR A 203 19.70 1.15 10.50
CA TYR A 203 20.20 0.40 9.33
C TYR A 203 19.52 0.80 8.02
N ALA A 204 18.52 1.68 8.07
CA ALA A 204 17.95 2.24 6.85
C ALA A 204 18.91 3.31 6.29
N PRO A 205 19.03 3.43 4.96
CA PRO A 205 19.80 4.52 4.37
C PRO A 205 19.24 5.85 4.88
N ARG A 206 20.12 6.80 5.22
CA ARG A 206 19.71 8.16 5.57
C ARG A 206 19.90 9.04 4.37
N ILE A 207 18.82 9.66 3.92
CA ILE A 207 18.86 10.54 2.75
C ILE A 207 18.60 11.96 3.21
N THR A 208 19.61 12.80 3.05
CA THR A 208 19.51 14.24 3.30
C THR A 208 19.38 14.94 1.95
N GLN A 209 18.23 15.57 1.73
CA GLN A 209 17.98 16.36 0.54
C GLN A 209 18.32 17.83 0.80
N LEU A 210 19.10 18.42 -0.08
CA LEU A 210 19.53 19.81 -0.06
C LEU A 210 19.16 20.47 -1.38
N LYS A 211 18.76 21.74 -1.35
CA LYS A 211 18.56 22.53 -2.58
C LYS A 211 19.71 23.50 -2.77
N VAL A 212 20.34 23.44 -3.93
CA VAL A 212 21.37 24.38 -4.35
C VAL A 212 20.92 25.16 -5.57
N ASP A 213 21.49 26.34 -5.75
CA ASP A 213 21.31 27.15 -6.95
C ASP A 213 21.84 26.38 -8.18
N PRO A 214 21.03 26.16 -9.23
CA PRO A 214 21.46 25.43 -10.43
C PRO A 214 22.76 25.97 -11.03
N ASP A 215 22.98 27.29 -10.96
CA ASP A 215 24.19 27.95 -11.46
C ASP A 215 25.46 27.51 -10.70
N LYS A 216 25.30 26.96 -9.49
CA LYS A 216 26.40 26.50 -8.61
C LYS A 216 26.66 25.00 -8.71
N ILE A 217 25.83 24.23 -9.42
CA ILE A 217 26.03 22.78 -9.61
C ILE A 217 27.43 22.50 -10.16
N GLY A 218 27.87 23.26 -11.17
CA GLY A 218 29.20 23.11 -11.76
C GLY A 218 30.36 23.28 -10.77
N MET A 219 30.18 24.09 -9.73
CA MET A 219 31.20 24.27 -8.68
C MET A 219 31.31 23.04 -7.77
N ILE A 220 30.17 22.40 -7.46
CA ILE A 220 30.08 21.21 -6.61
C ILE A 220 30.68 20.00 -7.35
N ILE A 221 30.31 19.80 -8.61
CA ILE A 221 30.86 18.73 -9.45
C ILE A 221 32.36 18.95 -9.69
N GLY A 222 32.74 20.20 -10.01
CA GLY A 222 34.11 20.58 -10.36
C GLY A 222 34.55 20.03 -11.72
N PRO A 223 35.73 20.45 -12.21
CA PRO A 223 36.23 20.03 -13.51
C PRO A 223 36.43 18.52 -13.57
N GLY A 224 35.74 17.85 -14.51
CA GLY A 224 35.78 16.40 -14.70
C GLY A 224 35.22 15.58 -13.52
N GLY A 225 34.38 16.18 -12.66
CA GLY A 225 33.84 15.53 -11.47
C GLY A 225 34.84 15.38 -10.32
N LYS A 226 35.96 16.11 -10.36
CA LYS A 226 37.03 15.98 -9.36
C LYS A 226 36.57 16.36 -7.94
N ASN A 227 35.74 17.41 -7.81
CA ASN A 227 35.31 17.88 -6.50
C ASN A 227 34.31 16.90 -5.89
N ILE A 228 33.31 16.45 -6.65
CA ILE A 228 32.30 15.51 -6.15
C ILE A 228 32.92 14.16 -5.76
N LYS A 229 33.86 13.63 -6.57
CA LYS A 229 34.59 12.39 -6.21
C LYS A 229 35.35 12.53 -4.90
N ARG A 230 36.01 13.68 -4.69
CA ARG A 230 36.71 13.97 -3.43
C ARG A 230 35.74 14.03 -2.25
N ILE A 231 34.58 14.67 -2.40
CA ILE A 231 33.57 14.75 -1.33
C ILE A 231 33.05 13.35 -0.99
N VAL A 232 32.73 12.53 -2.00
CA VAL A 232 32.28 11.14 -1.80
C VAL A 232 33.35 10.30 -1.09
N GLU A 233 34.63 10.44 -1.49
CA GLU A 233 35.74 9.71 -0.86
C GLU A 233 36.01 10.15 0.59
N GLU A 234 35.91 11.45 0.89
CA GLU A 234 36.13 11.99 2.24
C GLU A 234 34.94 11.70 3.19
N SER A 235 33.71 11.76 2.67
CA SER A 235 32.48 11.57 3.46
C SER A 235 32.05 10.11 3.57
N GLY A 236 32.45 9.27 2.62
CA GLY A 236 31.91 7.91 2.46
C GLY A 236 30.44 7.86 2.04
N CYS A 237 29.82 9.02 1.77
CA CYS A 237 28.42 9.13 1.37
C CYS A 237 28.30 9.06 -0.15
N GLU A 238 27.20 8.50 -0.64
CA GLU A 238 26.83 8.64 -2.05
C GLU A 238 26.11 9.98 -2.24
N ILE A 239 26.38 10.67 -3.36
CA ILE A 239 25.79 12.00 -3.63
C ILE A 239 25.28 12.01 -5.06
N ASN A 240 23.96 12.24 -5.21
CA ASN A 240 23.32 12.48 -6.49
C ASN A 240 22.91 13.95 -6.60
N ILE A 241 23.12 14.57 -7.77
CA ILE A 241 22.79 15.96 -8.06
C ILE A 241 21.94 15.99 -9.31
N GLU A 242 20.71 16.45 -9.17
CA GLU A 242 19.76 16.65 -10.27
C GLU A 242 19.99 18.03 -10.93
N ASP A 243 19.63 18.13 -12.21
CA ASP A 243 19.81 19.35 -13.02
C ASP A 243 19.02 20.56 -12.48
N ASP A 244 18.00 20.31 -11.67
CA ASP A 244 17.16 21.33 -11.03
C ASP A 244 17.77 21.88 -9.72
N GLY A 245 18.96 21.42 -9.34
CA GLY A 245 19.66 21.82 -8.12
C GLY A 245 19.30 21.01 -6.88
N THR A 246 18.56 19.91 -7.01
CA THR A 246 18.32 18.98 -5.90
C THR A 246 19.56 18.10 -5.67
N VAL A 247 20.08 18.09 -4.45
CA VAL A 247 21.23 17.27 -4.05
C VAL A 247 20.78 16.27 -3.00
N ASN A 248 20.84 14.99 -3.32
CA ASN A 248 20.54 13.90 -2.41
C ASN A 248 21.85 13.31 -1.88
N VAL A 249 22.05 13.36 -0.56
CA VAL A 249 23.19 12.78 0.13
C VAL A 249 22.72 11.52 0.86
N TYR A 250 23.26 10.37 0.48
CA TYR A 250 22.94 9.06 1.05
C TYR A 250 24.07 8.61 1.98
N SER A 251 23.75 8.32 3.25
CA SER A 251 24.69 7.88 4.29
C SER A 251 24.20 6.65 5.04
#